data_AF-A0A7S0JSG5-F1
#
_entry.id   AF-A0A7S0JSG5-F1
#
_cell.length_a   1.000
_cell.length_b   1.000
_cell.length_c   1.000
_cell.angle_alpha   90.00
_cell.angle_beta   90.00
_cell.angle_gamma   90.00
#
_symmetry.space_group_name_H-M   'P 1'
#
loop_
_entity.id
_entity.type
_entity.pdbx_description
1 polymer ?
#
loop_
_entity_poly.entity_id
_entity_poly.type
_entity_poly.pdbx_seq_one_letter_code
_entity_poly.pdbx_strand_id
1 'polypeptide(L)'
;MRVACAGLGLALLLAVGRATETPSTQQLERFLRWFDSVGAQRANVTVAAFPEPLGLGIKATGNVQAGSEILRVPLAAVMSRDTIVRHPSASGARKAIAAEQDDESVIVVFLLLQRMLGEASPWAPYMAVLPEHAPSTLSWSDAELNATAAAFPTLAEQARDRQEAARELASSWVR
;
A
#
# COMPACT_ATOMS: atom_id res chain seq x y z
N MET A 1 18.88 5.17 31.99
CA MET A 1 18.17 4.03 31.38
C MET A 1 16.76 4.45 31.00
N ARG A 2 16.58 5.01 29.79
CA ARG A 2 15.32 5.09 29.05
C ARG A 2 15.72 5.02 27.57
N VAL A 3 15.28 3.95 26.93
CA VAL A 3 15.66 3.55 25.57
C VAL A 3 14.95 4.49 24.60
N ALA A 4 15.73 5.16 23.74
CA ALA A 4 15.21 5.88 22.59
C ALA A 4 14.86 4.83 21.52
N CYS A 5 13.58 4.53 21.36
CA CYS A 5 13.07 3.83 20.19
C CYS A 5 12.99 4.86 19.04
N ALA A 6 14.08 5.00 18.29
CA ALA A 6 14.07 5.65 17.00
C ALA A 6 13.46 4.67 15.98
N GLY A 7 12.14 4.65 15.88
CA GLY A 7 11.44 3.98 14.78
C GLY A 7 11.55 4.86 13.54
N LEU A 8 12.05 4.30 12.45
CA LEU A 8 12.15 4.97 11.14
C LEU A 8 10.73 5.14 10.57
N GLY A 9 10.04 6.20 11.00
CA GLY A 9 8.72 6.58 10.50
C GLY A 9 8.80 7.12 9.08
N LEU A 10 8.54 6.24 8.11
CA LEU A 10 8.52 6.58 6.69
C LEU A 10 7.17 7.25 6.35
N ALA A 11 7.13 8.58 6.36
CA ALA A 11 5.97 9.36 5.96
C ALA A 11 5.99 9.64 4.45
N LEU A 12 5.11 8.99 3.69
CA LEU A 12 4.87 9.34 2.28
C LEU A 12 3.88 10.50 2.22
N LEU A 13 4.43 11.71 2.09
CA LEU A 13 3.69 12.96 2.00
C LEU A 13 3.46 13.32 0.53
N LEU A 14 2.28 13.00 -0.01
CA LEU A 14 1.68 13.73 -1.12
C LEU A 14 0.16 13.73 -0.93
N ALA A 15 -0.35 14.86 -0.43
CA ALA A 15 -1.75 15.22 -0.58
C ALA A 15 -1.83 16.27 -1.68
N VAL A 16 -2.66 16.01 -2.69
CA VAL A 16 -3.64 16.93 -3.30
C VAL A 16 -4.07 16.30 -4.63
N GLY A 17 -5.35 15.91 -4.70
CA GLY A 17 -5.98 15.44 -5.94
C GLY A 17 -7.08 14.41 -5.66
N ARG A 18 -8.34 14.87 -5.54
CA ARG A 18 -9.51 14.00 -5.61
C ARG A 18 -9.67 13.48 -7.04
N ALA A 19 -8.89 12.47 -7.36
CA ALA A 19 -9.17 11.51 -8.42
C ALA A 19 -8.60 10.18 -7.96
N THR A 20 -9.48 9.24 -7.61
CA THR A 20 -9.16 7.82 -7.67
C THR A 20 -8.95 7.52 -9.17
N GLU A 21 -7.74 7.75 -9.70
CA GLU A 21 -7.46 7.33 -11.07
C GLU A 21 -7.62 5.81 -11.12
N THR A 22 -8.75 5.40 -11.68
CA THR A 22 -9.00 4.01 -11.97
C THR A 22 -7.97 3.57 -13.00
N PRO A 23 -7.21 2.50 -12.75
CA PRO A 23 -6.21 2.04 -13.72
C PRO A 23 -6.84 1.81 -15.09
N SER A 24 -6.16 2.27 -16.14
CA SER A 24 -6.60 2.03 -17.52
C SER A 24 -6.69 0.54 -17.81
N THR A 25 -7.47 0.18 -18.84
CA THR A 25 -7.55 -1.21 -19.32
C THR A 25 -6.18 -1.80 -19.61
N GLN A 26 -5.27 -1.00 -20.19
CA GLN A 26 -3.90 -1.44 -20.47
C GLN A 26 -3.09 -1.75 -19.20
N GLN A 27 -3.23 -0.93 -18.15
CA GLN A 27 -2.59 -1.19 -16.85
C GLN A 27 -3.14 -2.47 -16.22
N LEU A 28 -4.46 -2.69 -16.27
CA LEU A 28 -5.09 -3.90 -15.74
C LEU A 28 -4.65 -5.16 -16.50
N GLU A 29 -4.59 -5.11 -17.83
CA GLU A 29 -4.09 -6.23 -18.63
C GLU A 29 -2.61 -6.54 -18.33
N ARG A 30 -1.81 -5.49 -18.16
CA ARG A 30 -0.39 -5.62 -17.78
C ARG A 30 -0.26 -6.25 -16.40
N PHE A 31 -1.07 -5.82 -15.43
CA PHE A 31 -1.16 -6.42 -14.10
C PHE A 31 -1.57 -7.90 -14.17
N LEU A 32 -2.59 -8.26 -14.95
CA LEU A 32 -3.04 -9.66 -15.06
C LEU A 32 -1.98 -10.55 -15.69
N ARG A 33 -1.28 -10.09 -16.74
CA ARG A 33 -0.14 -10.83 -17.31
C ARG A 33 0.98 -11.04 -16.28
N TRP A 34 1.27 -10.01 -15.49
CA TRP A 34 2.24 -10.12 -14.41
C TRP A 34 1.79 -11.10 -13.32
N PHE A 35 0.53 -11.02 -12.90
CA PHE A 35 -0.08 -11.89 -11.90
C PHE A 35 0.04 -13.37 -12.32
N ASP A 36 -0.28 -13.66 -13.58
CA ASP A 36 -0.15 -15.01 -14.14
C ASP A 36 1.35 -15.42 -14.20
N SER A 37 2.27 -14.49 -14.53
CA SER A 37 3.71 -14.76 -14.63
C SER A 37 4.40 -15.08 -13.29
N VAL A 38 3.88 -14.58 -12.17
CA VAL A 38 4.40 -14.88 -10.82
C VAL A 38 3.87 -16.19 -10.26
N GLY A 39 3.16 -16.98 -11.08
CA GLY A 39 2.61 -18.28 -10.72
C GLY A 39 1.31 -18.20 -9.93
N ALA A 40 0.68 -17.01 -9.88
CA ALA A 40 -0.62 -16.87 -9.28
C ALA A 40 -1.72 -17.42 -10.20
N GLN A 41 -2.79 -17.94 -9.60
CA GLN A 41 -3.87 -18.60 -10.30
C GLN A 41 -5.19 -17.90 -9.98
N ARG A 42 -6.06 -17.81 -10.97
CA ARG A 42 -7.40 -17.24 -10.86
C ARG A 42 -8.40 -18.09 -11.64
N ALA A 43 -9.56 -18.35 -11.05
CA ALA A 43 -10.61 -19.15 -11.67
C ALA A 43 -11.91 -18.36 -11.71
N ASN A 44 -12.47 -18.19 -12.92
CA ASN A 44 -13.73 -17.48 -13.16
C ASN A 44 -13.81 -16.07 -12.58
N VAL A 45 -12.67 -15.39 -12.43
CA VAL A 45 -12.59 -14.02 -11.91
C VAL A 45 -11.56 -13.16 -12.67
N THR A 46 -11.81 -11.86 -12.68
CA THR A 46 -10.92 -10.84 -13.23
C THR A 46 -10.96 -9.59 -12.37
N VAL A 47 -9.99 -8.69 -12.54
CA VAL A 47 -10.06 -7.35 -11.97
C VAL A 47 -10.93 -6.45 -12.86
N ALA A 48 -11.75 -5.60 -12.24
CA ALA A 48 -12.59 -4.62 -12.92
C ALA A 48 -12.80 -3.38 -12.05
N ALA A 49 -13.07 -2.25 -12.71
CA ALA A 49 -13.53 -1.05 -12.04
C ALA A 49 -15.04 -1.12 -11.77
N PHE A 50 -15.44 -0.68 -10.59
CA PHE A 50 -16.83 -0.53 -10.17
C PHE A 50 -17.12 0.95 -9.90
N PRO A 51 -18.39 1.39 -10.01
CA PRO A 51 -18.78 2.73 -9.61
C PRO A 51 -18.40 3.01 -8.15
N GLU A 52 -18.08 4.28 -7.86
CA GLU A 52 -17.87 4.75 -6.48
C GLU A 52 -19.07 4.36 -5.59
N PRO A 53 -18.84 3.98 -4.31
CA PRO A 53 -17.57 4.05 -3.58
C PRO A 53 -16.69 2.78 -3.68
N LEU A 54 -17.03 1.83 -4.55
CA LEU A 54 -16.36 0.51 -4.57
C LEU A 54 -14.98 0.55 -5.23
N GLY A 55 -14.81 1.36 -6.28
CA GLY A 55 -13.54 1.50 -6.98
C GLY A 55 -13.08 0.20 -7.66
N LEU A 56 -11.78 -0.11 -7.60
CA LEU A 56 -11.22 -1.30 -8.23
C LEU A 56 -11.51 -2.56 -7.40
N GLY A 57 -11.99 -3.63 -8.05
CA GLY A 57 -12.31 -4.88 -7.37
C GLY A 57 -12.24 -6.12 -8.25
N ILE A 58 -12.76 -7.23 -7.74
CA ILE A 58 -12.80 -8.52 -8.43
C ILE A 58 -14.21 -8.77 -8.96
N LYS A 59 -14.31 -9.08 -10.25
CA LYS A 59 -15.55 -9.41 -10.97
C LYS A 59 -15.53 -10.87 -11.42
N ALA A 60 -16.63 -11.59 -11.20
CA ALA A 60 -16.81 -12.93 -11.75
C ALA A 60 -16.91 -12.88 -13.30
N THR A 61 -16.22 -13.78 -13.97
CA THR A 61 -16.30 -14.01 -15.42
C THR A 61 -17.09 -15.27 -15.77
N GLY A 62 -17.54 -16.00 -14.76
CA GLY A 62 -18.32 -17.23 -14.87
C GLY A 62 -18.95 -17.60 -13.54
N ASN A 63 -19.48 -18.82 -13.44
CA ASN A 63 -20.08 -19.31 -12.22
C ASN A 63 -19.01 -19.58 -11.14
N VAL A 64 -19.26 -19.11 -9.92
CA VAL A 64 -18.39 -19.33 -8.75
C VAL A 64 -19.21 -20.05 -7.70
N GLN A 65 -18.78 -21.26 -7.33
CA GLN A 65 -19.47 -22.07 -6.32
C GLN A 65 -18.96 -21.71 -4.92
N ALA A 66 -19.85 -21.72 -3.93
CA ALA A 66 -19.46 -21.51 -2.55
C ALA A 66 -18.42 -22.58 -2.12
N GLY A 67 -17.33 -22.14 -1.50
CA GLY A 67 -16.22 -23.01 -1.10
C GLY A 67 -15.22 -23.35 -2.21
N SER A 68 -15.43 -22.89 -3.46
CA SER A 68 -14.43 -23.05 -4.53
C SER A 68 -13.26 -22.07 -4.37
N GLU A 69 -12.06 -22.51 -4.72
CA GLU A 69 -10.88 -21.65 -4.76
C GLU A 69 -10.92 -20.78 -6.02
N ILE A 70 -11.04 -19.46 -5.82
CA ILE A 70 -11.08 -18.47 -6.92
C ILE A 70 -9.74 -17.80 -7.18
N LEU A 71 -8.84 -17.83 -6.20
CA LEU A 71 -7.54 -17.14 -6.24
C LEU A 71 -6.51 -17.94 -5.44
N ARG A 72 -5.30 -18.08 -5.99
CA ARG A 72 -4.12 -18.61 -5.29
C ARG A 72 -2.92 -17.75 -5.63
N VAL A 73 -2.20 -17.27 -4.62
CA VAL A 73 -1.00 -16.45 -4.79
C VAL A 73 0.18 -17.13 -4.10
N PRO A 74 1.27 -17.44 -4.82
CA PRO A 74 2.48 -17.98 -4.20
C PRO A 74 3.07 -17.00 -3.20
N LEU A 75 3.50 -17.48 -2.02
CA LEU A 75 4.12 -16.63 -1.00
C LEU A 75 5.36 -15.88 -1.51
N ALA A 76 6.08 -16.46 -2.48
CA ALA A 76 7.22 -15.81 -3.11
C ALA A 76 6.87 -14.52 -3.87
N ALA A 77 5.62 -14.34 -4.30
CA ALA A 77 5.13 -13.14 -4.96
C ALA A 77 4.64 -12.06 -3.98
N VAL A 78 4.40 -12.43 -2.72
CA VAL A 78 3.88 -11.53 -1.68
C VAL A 78 5.02 -10.67 -1.14
N MET A 79 4.80 -9.35 -1.02
CA MET A 79 5.72 -8.47 -0.29
C MET A 79 5.60 -8.76 1.21
N SER A 80 6.59 -9.44 1.76
CA SER A 80 6.72 -9.76 3.17
C SER A 80 8.16 -9.53 3.59
N ARG A 81 8.45 -9.44 4.89
CA ARG A 81 9.83 -9.30 5.37
C ARG A 81 10.75 -10.38 4.75
N ASP A 82 10.31 -11.63 4.73
CA ASP A 82 11.14 -12.73 4.21
C ASP A 82 11.46 -12.57 2.72
N THR A 83 10.46 -12.22 1.90
CA THR A 83 10.69 -12.01 0.46
C THR A 83 11.53 -10.76 0.20
N ILE A 84 11.32 -9.69 0.97
CA ILE A 84 12.05 -8.41 0.86
C ILE A 84 13.53 -8.59 1.19
N VAL A 85 13.88 -9.21 2.32
CA VAL A 85 15.27 -9.37 2.76
C VAL A 85 16.10 -10.18 1.75
N ARG A 86 15.46 -11.17 1.11
CA ARG A 86 16.09 -12.03 0.10
C ARG A 86 16.16 -11.37 -1.28
N HIS A 87 15.33 -10.38 -1.57
CA HIS A 87 15.25 -9.79 -2.89
C HIS A 87 16.53 -9.00 -3.26
N PRO A 88 17.06 -9.13 -4.50
CA PRO A 88 18.28 -8.45 -4.92
C PRO A 88 18.19 -6.91 -4.87
N SER A 89 17.02 -6.34 -5.15
CA SER A 89 16.84 -4.88 -5.12
C SER A 89 17.05 -4.30 -3.73
N ALA A 90 16.80 -5.07 -2.66
CA ALA A 90 16.99 -4.63 -1.29
C ALA A 90 18.46 -4.65 -0.84
N SER A 91 19.41 -5.10 -1.69
CA SER A 91 20.83 -5.28 -1.30
C SER A 91 21.46 -4.04 -0.66
N GLY A 92 21.22 -2.84 -1.20
CA GLY A 92 21.73 -1.58 -0.65
C GLY A 92 21.09 -1.18 0.68
N ALA A 93 19.86 -1.62 0.97
CA ALA A 93 19.11 -1.32 2.19
C ALA A 93 19.04 -2.51 3.16
N ARG A 94 19.63 -3.66 2.82
CA ARG A 94 19.41 -4.94 3.52
C ARG A 94 19.74 -4.87 5.00
N LYS A 95 20.84 -4.20 5.36
CA LYS A 95 21.25 -4.04 6.76
C LYS A 95 20.25 -3.20 7.56
N ALA A 96 19.72 -2.12 6.96
CA ALA A 96 18.71 -1.28 7.59
C ALA A 96 17.38 -2.02 7.74
N ILE A 97 16.93 -2.70 6.68
CA ILE A 97 15.73 -3.53 6.69
C ILE A 97 15.82 -4.66 7.74
N ALA A 98 16.98 -5.31 7.85
CA ALA A 98 17.18 -6.38 8.82
C ALA A 98 17.25 -5.88 10.27
N ALA A 99 17.66 -4.63 10.49
CA ALA A 99 17.71 -4.01 11.82
C ALA A 99 16.33 -3.50 12.27
N GLU A 100 15.49 -3.06 11.32
CA GLU A 100 14.14 -2.58 11.60
C GLU A 100 13.26 -3.72 12.13
N GLN A 101 12.64 -3.50 13.29
CA GLN A 101 11.79 -4.49 13.95
C GLN A 101 10.35 -4.40 13.49
N ASP A 102 9.92 -3.24 13.00
CA ASP A 102 8.58 -3.03 12.50
C ASP A 102 8.42 -3.52 11.05
N ASP A 103 7.56 -4.51 10.85
CA ASP A 103 7.28 -5.11 9.54
C ASP A 103 6.58 -4.12 8.60
N GLU A 104 5.74 -3.23 9.13
CA GLU A 104 5.06 -2.21 8.34
C GLU A 104 6.10 -1.25 7.74
N SER A 105 7.01 -0.72 8.56
CA SER A 105 8.11 0.13 8.11
C SER A 105 8.98 -0.55 7.04
N VAL A 106 9.29 -1.84 7.20
CA VAL A 106 10.03 -2.60 6.18
C VAL A 106 9.28 -2.68 4.85
N ILE A 107 7.99 -2.95 4.88
CA ILE A 107 7.15 -3.02 3.68
C ILE A 107 7.07 -1.65 3.01
N VAL A 108 6.84 -0.58 3.78
CA VAL A 108 6.72 0.78 3.23
C VAL A 108 8.03 1.23 2.59
N VAL A 109 9.18 0.97 3.23
CA VAL A 109 10.51 1.26 2.64
C VAL A 109 10.72 0.48 1.34
N PHE A 110 10.34 -0.79 1.31
CA PHE A 110 10.45 -1.59 0.10
C PHE A 110 9.53 -1.10 -1.03
N LEU A 111 8.29 -0.70 -0.71
CA LEU A 111 7.37 -0.12 -1.67
C LEU A 111 7.93 1.18 -2.29
N LEU A 112 8.53 2.06 -1.49
CA LEU A 112 9.19 3.26 -2.01
C LEU A 112 10.36 2.92 -2.92
N LEU A 113 11.20 1.96 -2.52
CA LEU A 113 12.30 1.49 -3.35
C LEU A 113 11.80 0.95 -4.70
N GLN A 114 10.75 0.11 -4.71
CA GLN A 114 10.17 -0.40 -5.95
C GLN A 114 9.59 0.72 -6.81
N ARG A 115 8.95 1.72 -6.20
CA ARG A 115 8.44 2.90 -6.91
C ARG A 115 9.58 3.71 -7.55
N MET A 116 10.71 3.88 -6.87
CA MET A 116 11.89 4.58 -7.40
C MET A 116 12.55 3.83 -8.56
N LEU A 117 12.52 2.49 -8.57
CA LEU A 117 13.01 1.68 -9.68
C LEU A 117 12.14 1.79 -10.94
N GLY A 118 10.89 2.25 -10.80
CA GLY A 118 9.95 2.39 -11.90
C GLY A 118 9.80 1.08 -12.68
N GLU A 119 9.95 1.16 -14.01
CA GLU A 119 9.84 0.02 -14.92
C GLU A 119 10.90 -1.08 -14.72
N ALA A 120 12.01 -0.78 -14.03
CA ALA A 120 12.99 -1.79 -13.67
C ALA A 120 12.53 -2.66 -12.48
N SER A 121 11.48 -2.27 -11.77
CA SER A 121 10.90 -3.07 -10.70
C SER A 121 10.12 -4.27 -11.26
N PRO A 122 10.34 -5.48 -10.74
CA PRO A 122 9.50 -6.62 -11.11
C PRO A 122 8.06 -6.49 -10.61
N TRP A 123 7.79 -5.55 -9.69
CA TRP A 123 6.43 -5.20 -9.23
C TRP A 123 5.84 -3.99 -9.96
N ALA A 124 6.50 -3.43 -10.98
CA ALA A 124 5.96 -2.27 -11.71
C ALA A 124 4.49 -2.46 -12.17
N PRO A 125 4.07 -3.64 -12.68
CA PRO A 125 2.66 -3.89 -13.04
C PRO A 125 1.69 -3.85 -11.85
N TYR A 126 2.13 -4.29 -10.67
CA TYR A 126 1.37 -4.20 -9.43
C TYR A 126 1.27 -2.76 -8.94
N MET A 127 2.39 -2.03 -8.93
CA MET A 127 2.43 -0.63 -8.52
C MET A 127 1.56 0.26 -9.42
N ALA A 128 1.47 -0.06 -10.71
CA ALA A 128 0.69 0.69 -11.69
C ALA A 128 -0.84 0.56 -11.52
N VAL A 129 -1.31 -0.38 -10.70
CA VAL A 129 -2.75 -0.56 -10.40
C VAL A 129 -3.10 -0.23 -8.95
N LEU A 130 -2.13 0.16 -8.13
CA LEU A 130 -2.39 0.63 -6.78
C LEU A 130 -3.11 1.98 -6.80
N PRO A 131 -4.04 2.23 -5.85
CA PRO A 131 -4.59 3.56 -5.67
C PRO A 131 -3.48 4.57 -5.37
N GLU A 132 -3.55 5.74 -6.00
CA GLU A 132 -2.64 6.85 -5.67
C GLU A 132 -2.87 7.39 -4.26
N HIS A 133 -4.13 7.34 -3.82
CA HIS A 133 -4.58 7.82 -2.53
C HIS A 133 -5.36 6.71 -1.83
N ALA A 134 -4.95 6.40 -0.61
CA ALA A 134 -5.73 5.56 0.29
C ALA A 134 -6.54 6.46 1.23
N PRO A 135 -7.84 6.18 1.44
CA PRO A 135 -8.60 6.90 2.45
C PRO A 135 -7.93 6.67 3.82
N SER A 136 -7.41 7.76 4.39
CA SER A 136 -6.69 7.75 5.66
C SER A 136 -7.08 8.96 6.49
N THR A 137 -7.10 8.80 7.81
CA THR A 137 -7.29 9.93 8.73
C THR A 137 -6.16 10.94 8.62
N LEU A 138 -4.99 10.54 8.09
CA LEU A 138 -3.87 11.44 7.80
C LEU A 138 -4.22 12.52 6.77
N SER A 139 -5.18 12.27 5.89
CA SER A 139 -5.61 13.21 4.83
C SER A 139 -6.91 13.94 5.14
N TRP A 140 -7.49 13.75 6.33
CA TRP A 140 -8.72 14.44 6.72
C TRP A 140 -8.48 15.93 6.97
N SER A 141 -9.42 16.74 6.50
CA SER A 141 -9.50 18.17 6.78
C SER A 141 -9.96 18.46 8.21
N ASP A 142 -9.72 19.68 8.68
CA ASP A 142 -10.20 20.13 9.99
C ASP A 142 -11.73 20.02 10.11
N ALA A 143 -12.45 20.25 9.02
CA ALA A 143 -13.91 20.09 8.98
C ALA A 143 -14.34 18.63 9.21
N GLU A 144 -13.67 17.66 8.58
CA GLU A 144 -13.94 16.23 8.76
C GLU A 144 -13.57 15.74 10.16
N LEU A 145 -12.44 16.22 10.72
CA LEU A 145 -12.04 15.95 12.09
C LEU A 145 -13.04 16.53 13.11
N ASN A 146 -13.52 17.75 12.89
CA ASN A 146 -14.49 18.40 13.77
C ASN A 146 -15.86 17.74 13.70
N ALA A 147 -16.33 17.37 12.50
CA ALA A 147 -17.57 16.61 12.32
C ALA A 147 -17.48 15.24 13.01
N THR A 148 -16.33 14.57 12.90
CA THR A 148 -16.08 13.30 13.58
C THR A 148 -16.03 13.48 15.10
N ALA A 149 -15.41 14.55 15.61
CA ALA A 149 -15.32 14.82 17.05
C ALA A 149 -16.69 14.96 17.73
N ALA A 150 -17.70 15.46 17.00
CA ALA A 150 -19.06 15.60 17.51
C ALA A 150 -19.73 14.24 17.80
N ALA A 151 -19.41 13.20 17.02
CA ALA A 151 -19.99 11.86 17.16
C ALA A 151 -19.05 10.85 17.84
N PHE A 152 -17.74 11.00 17.62
CA PHE A 152 -16.68 10.07 17.99
C PHE A 152 -15.42 10.85 18.45
N PRO A 153 -15.44 11.48 19.64
CA PRO A 153 -14.37 12.36 20.10
C PRO A 153 -13.00 11.69 20.17
N THR A 154 -12.92 10.45 20.69
CA THR A 154 -11.67 9.70 20.79
C THR A 154 -11.05 9.37 19.43
N LEU A 155 -11.88 9.07 18.41
CA LEU A 155 -11.37 8.79 17.07
C LEU A 155 -10.77 10.06 16.44
N ALA A 156 -11.41 11.21 16.63
CA ALA A 156 -10.92 12.48 16.13
C ALA A 156 -9.61 12.92 16.82
N GLU A 157 -9.47 12.67 18.12
CA GLU A 157 -8.21 12.89 18.86
C GLU A 157 -7.08 12.02 18.31
N GLN A 158 -7.31 10.70 18.20
CA GLN A 158 -6.32 9.78 17.62
C GLN A 158 -5.94 10.10 16.17
N ALA A 159 -6.86 10.67 15.40
CA ALA A 159 -6.57 11.13 14.05
C ALA A 159 -5.66 12.36 14.05
N ARG A 160 -5.88 13.33 14.96
CA ARG A 160 -5.01 14.50 15.13
C ARG A 160 -3.61 14.10 15.59
N ASP A 161 -3.50 13.23 16.60
CA ASP A 161 -2.20 12.74 17.09
C ASP A 161 -1.39 12.09 15.97
N ARG A 162 -2.04 11.28 15.13
CA ARG A 162 -1.40 10.67 13.94
C ARG A 162 -0.96 11.71 12.92
N GLN A 163 -1.76 12.75 12.66
CA GLN A 163 -1.38 13.83 11.75
C GLN A 163 -0.19 14.64 12.28
N GLU A 164 -0.14 14.93 13.58
CA GLU A 164 0.96 15.63 14.23
C GLU A 164 2.24 14.80 14.19
N ALA A 165 2.19 13.53 14.59
CA ALA A 165 3.34 12.63 14.52
C ALA A 165 3.89 12.51 13.08
N ALA A 166 3.01 12.44 12.07
CA ALA A 166 3.43 12.41 10.67
C ALA A 166 4.12 13.72 10.23
N ARG A 167 3.64 14.89 10.69
CA ARG A 167 4.25 16.20 10.42
C ARG A 167 5.61 16.36 11.11
N GLU A 168 5.71 15.94 12.37
CA GLU A 168 6.96 15.96 13.13
C GLU A 168 8.02 15.08 12.45
N LEU A 169 7.64 13.85 12.09
CA LEU A 169 8.48 12.96 11.32
C LEU A 169 8.92 13.65 10.03
N ALA A 170 8.02 14.14 9.18
CA ALA A 170 8.41 14.81 7.94
C ALA A 170 9.39 15.99 8.15
N SER A 171 9.19 16.77 9.21
CA SER A 171 10.07 17.90 9.54
C SER A 171 11.48 17.48 9.96
N SER A 172 11.65 16.29 10.53
CA SER A 172 12.93 15.79 11.02
C SER A 172 13.90 15.37 9.91
N TRP A 173 13.41 15.08 8.70
CA TRP A 173 14.22 14.62 7.56
C TRP A 173 14.73 15.77 6.67
N VAL A 174 14.28 17.00 6.92
CA VAL A 174 14.69 18.22 6.19
C VAL A 174 15.91 18.91 6.83
N ARG A 175 16.43 18.37 7.94
CA ARG A 175 17.68 18.84 8.59
C ARG A 175 18.87 17.97 8.22
#